data_AF-A0A8T6DTF4-F1
#
_entry.id   AF-A0A8T6DTF4-F1
#
_cell.length_a   1.000
_cell.length_b   1.000
_cell.length_c   1.000
_cell.angle_alpha   90.00
_cell.angle_beta   90.00
_cell.angle_gamma   90.00
#
_symmetry.space_group_name_H-M   'P 1'
#
loop_
_entity.id
_entity.type
_entity.pdbx_description
1 polymer ?
#
loop_
_entity_poly.entity_id
_entity_poly.type
_entity_poly.pdbx_seq_one_letter_code
_entity_poly.pdbx_strand_id
1 'polypeptide(L)'
;MATTGERDFRFGLTANAVDFLGAAAQEMASEGGKNLKYATLHLVDGIELLLMARLAKESWYLLFPDIDKADEAMLDKGDFQSVGLDTTLSRLENLAKVQLSDADIKVIKGLRTIRN
;
A
#
# COMPACT_ATOMS: atom_id res chain seq x y z
N MET A 1 -14.70 -20.55 -0.19
CA MET A 1 -14.31 -19.32 -0.90
C MET A 1 -14.54 -18.15 0.05
N ALA A 2 -13.48 -17.57 0.60
CA ALA A 2 -13.60 -16.41 1.48
C ALA A 2 -14.04 -15.17 0.67
N THR A 3 -15.02 -14.45 1.21
CA THR A 3 -15.59 -13.23 0.61
C THR A 3 -14.58 -12.08 0.59
N THR A 4 -14.76 -11.11 -0.30
CA THR A 4 -13.85 -9.95 -0.47
C THR A 4 -13.62 -9.16 0.83
N GLY A 5 -14.56 -9.18 1.78
CA GLY A 5 -14.41 -8.57 3.11
C GLY A 5 -13.55 -9.37 4.09
N GLU A 6 -13.54 -10.71 4.00
CA GLU A 6 -12.70 -11.56 4.86
C GLU A 6 -11.21 -11.43 4.54
N ARG A 7 -10.85 -11.15 3.27
CA ARG A 7 -9.44 -11.04 2.85
C ARG A 7 -8.78 -9.75 3.31
N ASP A 8 -9.52 -8.64 3.38
CA ASP A 8 -9.03 -7.39 3.99
C ASP A 8 -8.73 -7.60 5.49
N PHE A 9 -9.53 -8.45 6.16
CA PHE A 9 -9.35 -8.83 7.57
C PHE A 9 -8.21 -9.84 7.80
N ARG A 10 -7.91 -10.73 6.83
CA ARG A 10 -6.83 -11.74 6.95
C ARG A 10 -5.43 -11.13 6.97
N PHE A 11 -5.21 -10.00 6.30
CA PHE A 11 -3.87 -9.42 6.13
C PHE A 11 -3.70 -8.05 6.79
N GLY A 12 -4.80 -7.46 7.30
CA GLY A 12 -4.77 -6.18 7.98
C GLY A 12 -4.21 -5.04 7.13
N LEU A 13 -4.16 -5.14 5.79
CA LEU A 13 -3.55 -4.12 4.92
C LEU A 13 -4.20 -2.75 5.18
N THR A 14 -5.53 -2.70 5.20
CA THR A 14 -6.26 -1.46 5.50
C THR A 14 -6.02 -0.98 6.93
N ALA A 15 -5.97 -1.90 7.92
CA ALA A 15 -5.71 -1.53 9.32
C ALA A 15 -4.29 -0.96 9.50
N ASN A 16 -3.28 -1.67 9.01
CA ASN A 16 -1.89 -1.23 9.00
C ASN A 16 -1.72 0.10 8.28
N ALA A 17 -2.39 0.27 7.13
CA ALA A 17 -2.36 1.52 6.41
C ALA A 17 -2.90 2.69 7.25
N VAL A 18 -4.03 2.49 7.93
CA VAL A 18 -4.62 3.48 8.84
C VAL A 18 -3.70 3.77 10.03
N ASP A 19 -3.07 2.75 10.60
CA ASP A 19 -2.10 2.91 11.70
C ASP A 19 -0.90 3.74 11.27
N PHE A 20 -0.34 3.47 10.09
CA PHE A 20 0.76 4.26 9.53
C PHE A 20 0.35 5.72 9.24
N LEU A 21 -0.83 5.93 8.66
CA LEU A 21 -1.33 7.29 8.43
C LEU A 21 -1.58 8.04 9.75
N GLY A 22 -2.05 7.34 10.78
CA GLY A 22 -2.20 7.87 12.13
C GLY A 22 -0.87 8.26 12.77
N ALA A 23 0.14 7.39 12.67
CA ALA A 23 1.50 7.67 13.13
C ALA A 23 2.10 8.88 12.42
N ALA A 24 1.96 8.94 11.09
CA ALA A 24 2.40 10.08 10.30
C ALA A 24 1.76 11.39 10.77
N ALA A 25 0.45 11.39 11.02
CA ALA A 25 -0.27 12.56 11.51
C ALA A 25 0.24 13.01 12.91
N GLN A 26 0.48 12.06 13.81
CA GLN A 26 1.02 12.35 15.14
C GLN A 26 2.44 12.93 15.06
N GLU A 27 3.29 12.40 14.19
CA GLU A 27 4.65 12.87 13.98
C GLU A 27 4.69 14.27 13.36
N MET A 28 3.80 14.56 12.39
CA MET A 28 3.65 15.91 11.83
C MET A 28 3.16 16.92 12.86
N ALA A 29 2.27 16.51 13.76
CA ALA A 29 1.72 17.35 14.81
C ALA A 29 2.70 17.55 16.00
N SER A 30 3.80 16.79 16.06
CA SER A 30 4.77 16.89 17.15
C SER A 30 5.49 18.24 17.16
N GLU A 31 5.62 18.83 18.36
CA GLU A 31 6.22 20.15 18.53
C GLU A 31 7.67 20.20 18.01
N GLY A 32 7.96 21.20 17.19
CA GLY A 32 9.30 21.47 16.66
C GLY A 32 9.69 20.67 15.42
N GLY A 33 8.77 19.94 14.78
CA GLY A 33 9.00 19.31 13.46
C GLY A 33 10.13 18.27 13.45
N LYS A 34 10.54 17.77 14.62
CA LYS A 34 11.72 16.91 14.79
C LYS A 34 11.58 15.56 14.09
N ASN A 35 10.34 15.15 13.78
CA ASN A 35 10.03 13.84 13.21
C ASN A 35 9.47 13.90 11.78
N LEU A 36 9.64 15.01 11.03
CA LEU A 36 9.11 15.11 9.66
C LEU A 36 9.61 14.01 8.71
N LYS A 37 10.83 13.51 8.92
CA LYS A 37 11.36 12.35 8.19
C LYS A 37 10.51 11.09 8.45
N TYR A 38 10.23 10.78 9.72
CA TYR A 38 9.41 9.65 10.10
C TYR A 38 7.95 9.82 9.67
N ALA A 39 7.43 11.05 9.78
CA ALA A 39 6.10 11.37 9.27
C ALA A 39 5.97 11.07 7.78
N THR A 40 7.00 11.40 7.00
CA THR A 40 7.02 11.13 5.56
C THR A 40 7.14 9.63 5.28
N LEU A 41 7.99 8.92 6.04
CA LEU A 41 8.11 7.45 5.95
C LEU A 41 6.76 6.77 6.16
N HIS A 42 6.10 7.03 7.30
CA HIS A 42 4.81 6.42 7.61
C HIS A 42 3.70 6.87 6.65
N LEU A 43 3.70 8.12 6.19
CA LEU A 43 2.73 8.60 5.21
C LEU A 43 2.83 7.81 3.89
N VAL A 44 4.06 7.61 3.38
CA VAL A 44 4.30 6.87 2.15
C VAL A 44 3.90 5.41 2.31
N ASP A 45 4.33 4.77 3.39
CA ASP A 45 4.03 3.35 3.64
C ASP A 45 2.52 3.13 3.81
N GLY A 46 1.81 4.04 4.48
CA GLY A 46 0.36 4.02 4.60
C GLY A 46 -0.36 4.16 3.25
N ILE A 47 0.08 5.09 2.39
CA ILE A 47 -0.47 5.24 1.04
C ILE A 47 -0.21 3.99 0.19
N GLU A 48 1.01 3.45 0.20
CA GLU A 48 1.35 2.22 -0.54
C GLU A 48 0.47 1.04 -0.09
N LEU A 49 0.24 0.88 1.21
CA LEU A 49 -0.64 -0.15 1.76
C LEU A 49 -2.11 0.04 1.36
N LEU A 50 -2.64 1.27 1.33
CA LEU A 50 -4.01 1.53 0.85
C LEU A 50 -4.17 1.15 -0.63
N LEU A 51 -3.19 1.49 -1.46
CA LEU A 51 -3.21 1.15 -2.89
C LEU A 51 -3.17 -0.37 -3.07
N MET A 52 -2.32 -1.07 -2.31
CA MET A 52 -2.27 -2.53 -2.31
C MET A 52 -3.56 -3.16 -1.78
N ALA A 53 -4.17 -2.61 -0.72
CA ALA A 53 -5.45 -3.07 -0.20
C ALA A 53 -6.55 -2.96 -1.26
N ARG A 54 -6.57 -1.85 -2.02
CA ARG A 54 -7.50 -1.71 -3.15
C ARG A 54 -7.22 -2.73 -4.26
N LEU A 55 -5.96 -3.04 -4.54
CA LEU A 55 -5.57 -4.05 -5.52
C LEU A 55 -5.97 -5.48 -5.09
N ALA A 56 -5.79 -5.79 -3.80
CA ALA A 56 -6.15 -7.08 -3.21
C ALA A 56 -7.65 -7.39 -3.28
N LYS A 57 -8.50 -6.35 -3.33
CA LYS A 57 -9.96 -6.49 -3.56
C LYS A 57 -10.29 -7.04 -4.95
N GLU A 58 -9.42 -6.81 -5.93
CA GLU A 58 -9.56 -7.40 -7.26
C GLU A 58 -9.13 -8.87 -7.22
N SER A 59 -7.91 -9.14 -6.78
CA SER A 59 -7.38 -10.49 -6.57
C SER A 59 -6.11 -10.48 -5.72
N TRP A 60 -5.93 -11.52 -4.90
CA TRP A 60 -4.84 -11.59 -3.92
C TRP A 60 -3.46 -11.77 -4.56
N TYR A 61 -3.37 -12.53 -5.66
CA TYR A 61 -2.10 -12.81 -6.35
C TYR A 61 -1.48 -11.55 -6.96
N LEU A 62 -2.28 -10.49 -7.15
CA LEU A 62 -1.81 -9.19 -7.62
C LEU A 62 -0.94 -8.46 -6.60
N LEU A 63 -0.82 -8.98 -5.37
CA LEU A 63 0.13 -8.49 -4.37
C LEU A 63 1.56 -9.01 -4.58
N PHE A 64 1.77 -10.01 -5.44
CA PHE A 64 3.10 -10.56 -5.69
C PHE A 64 3.81 -9.82 -6.84
N PRO A 65 5.12 -9.55 -6.75
CA PRO A 65 5.89 -8.96 -7.85
C PRO A 65 5.73 -9.74 -9.15
N ASP A 66 5.81 -11.07 -9.06
CA ASP A 66 5.63 -12.02 -10.14
C ASP A 66 4.33 -12.81 -9.90
N ILE A 67 3.31 -12.55 -10.72
CA ILE A 67 1.96 -13.15 -10.56
C ILE A 67 2.00 -14.67 -10.78
N ASP A 68 2.86 -15.15 -11.69
CA ASP A 68 2.96 -16.57 -12.04
C ASP A 68 3.58 -17.39 -10.90
N LYS A 69 4.27 -16.73 -9.97
CA LYS A 69 4.86 -17.33 -8.76
C LYS A 69 4.04 -17.07 -7.50
N ALA A 70 2.83 -16.53 -7.64
CA ALA A 70 1.99 -16.23 -6.49
C ALA A 70 1.59 -17.53 -5.76
N ASP A 71 1.88 -17.57 -4.47
CA ASP A 71 1.58 -18.70 -3.60
C ASP A 71 0.69 -18.22 -2.44
N GLU A 72 -0.55 -18.72 -2.41
CA GLU A 72 -1.54 -18.37 -1.39
C GLU A 72 -1.05 -18.77 0.02
N ALA A 73 -0.26 -19.84 0.16
CA ALA A 73 0.28 -20.26 1.45
C ALA A 73 1.39 -19.33 1.96
N MET A 74 2.18 -18.73 1.06
CA MET A 74 3.17 -17.70 1.40
C MET A 74 2.47 -16.41 1.82
N LEU A 75 1.41 -16.04 1.07
CA LEU A 75 0.57 -14.91 1.42
C LEU A 75 -0.05 -15.08 2.82
N ASP A 76 -0.63 -16.24 3.11
CA ASP A 76 -1.28 -16.57 4.37
C ASP A 76 -0.32 -16.55 5.58
N LYS A 77 0.97 -16.83 5.36
CA LYS A 77 2.02 -16.75 6.38
C LYS A 77 2.59 -15.32 6.54
N GLY A 78 2.25 -14.41 5.64
CA GLY A 78 2.91 -13.10 5.52
C GLY A 78 4.37 -13.20 5.07
N ASP A 79 4.80 -14.36 4.57
CA ASP A 79 6.17 -14.62 4.13
C ASP A 79 6.28 -14.45 2.62
N PHE A 80 6.06 -13.23 2.15
CA PHE A 80 6.17 -12.89 0.74
C PHE A 80 6.68 -11.46 0.58
N GLN A 81 7.36 -11.22 -0.54
CA GLN A 81 7.67 -9.86 -0.96
C GLN A 81 6.43 -9.27 -1.63
N SER A 82 6.00 -8.10 -1.19
CA SER A 82 4.90 -7.38 -1.83
C SER A 82 5.33 -6.69 -3.12
N VAL A 83 4.34 -6.45 -3.98
CA VAL A 83 4.48 -5.68 -5.22
C VAL A 83 4.93 -4.25 -4.92
N GLY A 84 5.80 -3.71 -5.77
CA GLY A 84 6.26 -2.32 -5.65
C GLY A 84 5.23 -1.29 -6.10
N LEU A 85 5.41 -0.02 -5.72
CA LEU A 85 4.49 1.07 -6.04
C LEU A 85 4.19 1.22 -7.53
N ASP A 86 5.21 1.25 -8.40
CA ASP A 86 5.01 1.45 -9.84
C ASP A 86 4.14 0.35 -10.47
N THR A 87 4.40 -0.89 -10.09
CA THR A 87 3.61 -2.04 -10.51
C THR A 87 2.21 -2.01 -9.89
N THR A 88 2.08 -1.56 -8.64
CA THR A 88 0.77 -1.39 -7.98
C THR A 88 -0.10 -0.39 -8.73
N LEU A 89 0.43 0.78 -9.06
CA LEU A 89 -0.27 1.82 -9.83
C LEU A 89 -0.68 1.31 -11.21
N SER A 90 0.24 0.66 -11.93
CA SER A 90 -0.05 0.08 -13.24
C SER A 90 -1.14 -1.00 -13.16
N ARG A 91 -1.12 -1.87 -12.15
CA ARG A 91 -2.16 -2.90 -11.98
C ARG A 91 -3.50 -2.30 -11.56
N LEU A 92 -3.51 -1.26 -10.72
CA LEU A 92 -4.74 -0.56 -10.33
C LEU A 92 -5.45 0.04 -11.54
N GLU A 93 -4.70 0.66 -12.45
CA GLU A 93 -5.23 1.23 -13.68
C GLU A 93 -5.73 0.14 -14.65
N ASN A 94 -4.86 -0.82 -14.98
CA ASN A 94 -5.11 -1.78 -16.06
C ASN A 94 -6.00 -2.96 -15.66
N LEU A 95 -5.94 -3.40 -14.40
CA LEU A 95 -6.62 -4.61 -13.92
C LEU A 95 -7.81 -4.27 -13.02
N ALA A 96 -7.66 -3.29 -12.12
CA ALA A 96 -8.72 -2.90 -11.18
C ALA A 96 -9.58 -1.71 -11.65
N LYS A 97 -9.30 -1.16 -12.85
CA LYS A 97 -9.98 -0.03 -13.49
C LYS A 97 -10.09 1.22 -12.59
N VAL A 98 -9.09 1.44 -11.75
CA VAL A 98 -8.99 2.64 -10.91
C VAL A 98 -8.26 3.71 -11.73
N GLN A 99 -8.97 4.77 -12.08
CA GLN A 99 -8.37 5.92 -12.77
C GLN A 99 -7.74 6.85 -11.73
N LEU A 100 -6.43 6.99 -11.82
CA LEU A 100 -5.66 8.00 -11.08
C LEU A 100 -5.20 9.04 -12.09
N SER A 101 -5.30 10.32 -11.74
CA SER A 101 -4.79 11.36 -12.64
C SER A 101 -3.26 11.34 -12.67
N ASP A 102 -2.68 11.84 -13.77
CA ASP A 102 -1.21 12.00 -13.86
C ASP A 102 -0.65 12.86 -12.71
N ALA A 103 -1.45 13.82 -12.23
CA ALA A 103 -1.10 14.64 -11.08
C ALA A 103 -1.00 13.81 -9.79
N ASP A 104 -1.99 12.95 -9.54
CA ASP A 104 -2.00 12.05 -8.37
C ASP A 104 -0.81 11.08 -8.43
N ILE A 105 -0.58 10.47 -9.59
CA ILE A 105 0.55 9.56 -9.82
C ILE A 105 1.87 10.27 -9.55
N LYS A 106 2.02 11.51 -10.05
CA LYS A 106 3.22 12.32 -9.83
C LYS A 106 3.42 12.64 -8.36
N VAL A 107 2.37 12.99 -7.63
CA VAL A 107 2.44 13.26 -6.18
C VAL A 107 2.87 11.99 -5.43
N ILE A 108 2.19 10.86 -5.68
CA ILE A 108 2.48 9.59 -4.99
C ILE A 108 3.93 9.15 -5.25
N LYS A 109 4.40 9.21 -6.50
CA LYS A 109 5.80 8.90 -6.83
C LYS A 109 6.78 9.89 -6.20
N GLY A 110 6.42 11.17 -6.14
CA GLY A 110 7.21 12.21 -5.50
C GLY A 110 7.41 11.95 -4.00
N LEU A 111 6.35 11.52 -3.30
CA LEU A 111 6.43 11.17 -1.88
C LEU A 111 7.41 10.02 -1.64
N ARG A 112 7.43 9.00 -2.50
CA ARG A 112 8.41 7.89 -2.43
C ARG A 112 9.85 8.37 -2.61
N THR A 113 10.10 9.42 -3.40
CA THR A 113 11.43 10.02 -3.52
C THR A 113 11.82 10.76 -2.24
N ILE A 114 10.89 11.46 -1.58
CA ILE A 114 11.14 12.17 -0.32
C ILE A 114 11.43 11.18 0.82
N ARG A 115 10.85 9.98 0.76
CA ARG A 115 11.09 8.90 1.73
C ARG A 115 12.56 8.43 1.79
N ASN A 116 13.24 8.35 0.64
CA ASN A 116 14.57 7.74 0.51
C ASN A 116 15.68 8.80 0.64
#